data_AF-A0A965DPU1-F1
#
_entry.id   AF-A0A965DPU1-F1
#
_cell.length_a   1.000
_cell.length_b   1.000
_cell.length_c   1.000
_cell.angle_alpha   90.00
_cell.angle_beta   90.00
_cell.angle_gamma   90.00
#
_symmetry.space_group_name_H-M   'P 1'
#
loop_
_entity.id
_entity.type
_entity.pdbx_description
1 polymer ?
#
loop_
_entity_poly.entity_id
_entity_poly.type
_entity_poly.pdbx_seq_one_letter_code
_entity_poly.pdbx_strand_id
1 'polypeptide(L)' 'MINERSKVVLEKPLGNSLASSNQINLEITQAFAEHQVYRIDHYLGKETVQNLMVLRFA' A
#
# COMPACT_ATOMS: atom_id res chain seq x y z
N MET A 1 4.28 -12.59 -17.98
CA MET A 1 5.04 -11.34 -17.99
C MET A 1 4.22 -10.26 -17.28
N ILE A 2 4.85 -9.47 -16.40
CA ILE A 2 4.25 -8.29 -15.78
C ILE A 2 4.09 -7.22 -16.87
N ASN A 3 2.96 -6.51 -16.87
CA ASN A 3 2.67 -5.42 -17.81
C ASN A 3 2.13 -4.19 -17.07
N GLU A 4 1.89 -3.10 -17.80
CA GLU A 4 1.42 -1.82 -17.26
C GLU A 4 0.11 -1.90 -16.47
N ARG A 5 -0.74 -2.91 -16.74
CA ARG A 5 -2.02 -3.11 -16.03
C ARG A 5 -1.93 -4.07 -14.85
N SER A 6 -0.78 -4.71 -14.68
CA SER A 6 -0.56 -5.62 -13.56
C SER A 6 -0.54 -4.83 -12.26
N LYS A 7 -1.12 -5.39 -11.21
CA LYS A 7 -1.19 -4.79 -9.87
C LYS A 7 -0.70 -5.81 -8.85
N VAL A 8 -0.01 -5.34 -7.82
CA VAL A 8 0.42 -6.16 -6.70
C VAL A 8 -0.25 -5.66 -5.42
N VAL A 9 -0.74 -6.61 -4.62
CA VAL A 9 -1.32 -6.35 -3.32
C VAL A 9 -0.38 -6.92 -2.27
N LEU A 10 -0.03 -6.12 -1.27
CA LEU A 10 0.93 -6.47 -0.23
C LEU A 10 0.25 -6.44 1.14
N GLU A 11 0.41 -7.52 1.89
CA GLU A 11 -0.07 -7.65 3.26
C GLU A 11 1.07 -7.40 4.26
N LYS A 12 0.70 -6.95 5.48
CA LYS A 12 1.65 -6.74 6.57
C LYS A 12 2.27 -8.07 7.05
N PRO A 13 3.51 -8.06 7.58
CA PRO A 13 4.36 -6.90 7.85
C PRO A 13 5.21 -6.46 6.64
N LEU A 14 5.27 -5.16 6.37
CA LEU A 14 6.13 -4.55 5.34
C LEU A 14 7.45 -4.07 5.96
N GLY A 15 8.13 -4.99 6.64
CA GLY A 15 9.30 -4.72 7.46
C GLY A 15 8.95 -4.50 8.94
N ASN A 16 9.93 -4.72 9.81
CA ASN A 16 9.84 -4.51 11.25
C ASN A 16 10.76 -3.37 11.73
N SER A 17 11.39 -2.67 10.79
CA SER A 17 12.30 -1.55 11.01
C SER A 17 12.34 -0.70 9.74
N LEU A 18 12.81 0.55 9.85
CA LEU A 18 13.01 1.41 8.68
C LEU A 18 13.91 0.75 7.63
N ALA A 19 15.00 0.11 8.06
CA ALA A 19 15.94 -0.57 7.16
C ALA A 19 15.27 -1.73 6.39
N SER A 20 14.53 -2.59 7.09
CA SER A 20 13.82 -3.71 6.44
C SER A 20 12.69 -3.25 5.54
N SER A 21 11.96 -2.19 5.92
CA SER A 21 10.90 -1.61 5.09
C SER A 21 11.45 -0.99 3.80
N ASN A 22 12.58 -0.27 3.90
CA ASN A 22 13.26 0.28 2.73
C ASN A 22 13.76 -0.81 1.78
N GLN A 23 14.30 -1.90 2.31
CA GLN A 23 14.76 -3.04 1.52
C GLN A 23 13.59 -3.69 0.75
N ILE A 24 12.48 -3.97 1.44
CA ILE A 24 11.25 -4.51 0.81
C ILE A 24 10.74 -3.56 -0.27
N ASN A 25 10.68 -2.26 0.01
CA ASN A 25 10.23 -1.26 -0.95
C ASN A 25 11.13 -1.22 -2.19
N LEU A 26 12.45 -1.31 -2.02
CA LEU A 26 13.41 -1.33 -3.12
C LEU A 26 13.23 -2.55 -4.04
N GLU A 27 12.92 -3.71 -3.46
CA GLU A 27 12.67 -4.93 -4.23
C GLU A 27 11.36 -4.84 -5.02
N ILE A 28 10.31 -4.26 -4.42
CA ILE A 28 9.02 -4.06 -5.09
C ILE A 28 9.15 -3.09 -6.27
N THR A 29 9.86 -1.96 -6.09
CA THR A 29 9.99 -0.92 -7.12
C THR A 29 10.84 -1.34 -8.32
N GLN A 30 11.61 -2.44 -8.21
CA GLN A 30 12.30 -3.06 -9.35
C GLN A 30 11.32 -3.76 -10.31
N ALA A 31 10.16 -4.20 -9.82
CA ALA A 31 9.19 -4.97 -10.59
C ALA A 31 7.88 -4.22 -10.89
N PHE A 32 7.50 -3.26 -10.04
CA PHE A 32 6.25 -2.52 -10.14
C PHE A 32 6.48 -1.02 -9.95
N ALA A 33 5.83 -0.19 -10.76
CA ALA A 33 5.72 1.23 -10.47
C ALA A 33 4.77 1.47 -9.28
N GLU A 34 4.96 2.57 -8.55
CA GLU A 34 4.23 2.81 -7.28
C GLU A 34 2.70 2.78 -7.45
N HIS A 35 2.15 3.27 -8.57
CA HIS A 35 0.70 3.23 -8.84
C HIS A 35 0.13 1.82 -9.05
N GLN A 36 1.00 0.82 -9.24
CA GLN A 36 0.65 -0.60 -9.37
C GLN A 36 0.68 -1.33 -8.02
N VAL A 37 1.18 -0.69 -6.97
CA VAL A 37 1.40 -1.29 -5.64
C VAL A 37 0.31 -0.86 -4.67
N TYR A 38 -0.41 -1.83 -4.13
CA TYR A 38 -1.48 -1.61 -3.14
C TYR A 38 -1.07 -2.26 -1.81
N ARG A 39 -0.73 -1.43 -0.82
CA ARG A 39 -0.35 -1.88 0.53
C ARG A 39 -1.59 -1.87 1.42
N ILE A 40 -1.98 -3.03 1.94
CA ILE A 40 -3.22 -3.16 2.71
C ILE A 40 -3.02 -2.67 4.13
N ASP A 41 -3.85 -1.70 4.52
CA ASP A 41 -4.13 -1.37 5.91
C ASP A 41 -5.62 -1.55 6.19
N HIS A 42 -5.96 -2.63 6.91
CA HIS A 42 -7.33 -2.98 7.25
C HIS A 42 -8.12 -1.90 8.01
N TYR A 43 -7.47 -0.93 8.66
CA TYR A 43 -8.18 0.18 9.30
C TYR A 43 -8.78 1.15 8.27
N LEU A 44 -8.11 1.38 7.14
CA LEU A 44 -8.59 2.27 6.09
C LEU A 44 -9.87 1.75 5.40
N GLY A 45 -10.11 0.44 5.48
CA GLY A 45 -11.33 -0.19 4.98
C GLY A 45 -12.55 -0.07 5.89
N LYS A 46 -12.40 0.46 7.12
CA LYS A 46 -13.52 0.57 8.06
C LYS A 46 -14.39 1.77 7.70
N GLU A 47 -15.71 1.57 7.67
CA GLU A 47 -16.70 2.59 7.33
C GLU A 47 -16.54 3.86 8.20
N THR A 48 -16.34 3.69 9.51
CA THR A 48 -16.14 4.81 10.43
C THR A 48 -14.87 5.61 10.15
N VAL A 49 -13.81 4.98 9.63
CA VAL A 49 -12.56 5.65 9.25
C VAL A 49 -12.75 6.43 7.96
N GLN A 50 -13.46 5.88 6.96
CA GLN A 50 -13.75 6.57 5.72
C GLN A 50 -14.65 7.80 5.94
N ASN A 51 -15.62 7.68 6.84
CA ASN A 51 -16.52 8.78 7.22
C ASN A 51 -15.79 9.98 7.83
N LEU A 52 -14.57 9.82 8.36
CA LEU A 52 -13.78 10.95 8.88
C LEU A 52 -13.48 12.00 7.80
N MET A 53 -13.23 11.59 6.56
CA MET A 53 -12.98 12.55 5.48
C MET A 53 -14.24 13.33 5.11
N VAL A 54 -15.38 12.65 5.04
CA VAL A 54 -16.68 13.28 4.75
C VAL A 54 -17.03 14.27 5.86
N LEU A 55 -16.98 13.84 7.12
CA LEU A 55 -17.36 14.71 8.26
C LEU A 55 -16.45 15.92 8.44
N ARG A 56 -15.18 15.85 8.03
CA ARG A 56 -14.23 16.95 8.18
C ARG A 56 -14.35 18.03 7.09
N PHE A 57 -14.80 17.67 5.91
CA PHE A 57 -14.67 18.54 4.72
C PHE A 57 -15.94 18.67 3.87
N ALA A 58 -17.06 18.03 4.26
CA ALA A 58 -18.36 18.24 3.64
C ALA A 58 -19.08 19.51 4.14
#